data_AF-W4EQP4-F1
#
_entry.id   AF-W4EQP4-F1
#
_cell.length_a   1.000
_cell.length_b   1.000
_cell.length_c   1.000
_cell.angle_alpha   90.00
_cell.angle_beta   90.00
_cell.angle_gamma   90.00
#
_symmetry.space_group_name_H-M   'P 1'
#
loop_
_entity.id
_entity.type
_entity.pdbx_description
1 polymer ?
#
loop_
_entity_poly.entity_id
_entity_poly.type
_entity_poly.pdbx_seq_one_letter_code
_entity_poly.pdbx_strand_id
1 'polypeptide(L)'
;MENKIEKKYIPLAEYFSSAKDDKIQLSFTEIETIMGHSLPNSSYLNKSWWKKTKPPLKHYLAWVEQGYYVTTIQPGYHVTFEKPTNNNNDELDSLENAKNTFITRSIETDDARNLAQLLSTLDAETDFMLYGKNERDPSVQSVRKKITNLRKSSSNSIIVAVVEGQIGGLISISGNKAPRAKHRASIYLGVMQKFTNQGIGTALLKEAEKWAISNTIQRLELSVCKSNAIAINMYNKFGFTIDGERRQSLKINDEFEDELYMSKLLNM
;
A
#
# COMPACT_ATOMS: atom_id res chain seq x y z
N MET A 1 -1.11 32.44 9.83
CA MET A 1 -0.26 31.23 9.84
C MET A 1 -1.13 30.06 9.46
N GLU A 2 -0.91 29.46 8.30
CA GLU A 2 -1.72 28.33 7.83
C GLU A 2 -1.68 27.16 8.83
N ASN A 3 -2.86 26.63 9.17
CA ASN A 3 -3.03 25.40 9.94
C ASN A 3 -2.70 24.20 9.06
N LYS A 4 -1.41 23.99 8.78
CA LYS A 4 -0.97 22.85 7.98
C LYS A 4 -0.65 21.65 8.86
N ILE A 5 -1.21 20.48 8.51
CA ILE A 5 -0.87 19.16 9.09
C ILE A 5 0.63 18.92 8.95
N GLU A 6 1.29 18.41 9.98
CA GLU A 6 2.70 18.02 9.88
C GLU A 6 2.85 16.84 8.90
N LYS A 7 3.86 16.90 8.00
CA LYS A 7 4.02 15.95 6.89
C LYS A 7 3.91 14.47 7.28
N LYS A 8 4.40 14.12 8.47
CA LYS A 8 4.41 12.74 8.98
C LYS A 8 3.02 12.18 9.32
N TYR A 9 2.00 13.03 9.49
CA TYR A 9 0.62 12.60 9.74
C TYR A 9 -0.28 12.70 8.50
N ILE A 10 0.25 13.13 7.34
CA ILE A 10 -0.52 13.16 6.09
C ILE A 10 -1.09 11.78 5.74
N PRO A 11 -0.35 10.65 5.85
CA PRO A 11 -0.92 9.34 5.54
C PRO A 11 -2.15 9.00 6.41
N LEU A 12 -2.12 9.40 7.67
CA LEU A 12 -3.25 9.21 8.58
C LEU A 12 -4.45 10.08 8.17
N ALA A 13 -4.21 11.31 7.71
CA ALA A 13 -5.25 12.19 7.20
C ALA A 13 -5.89 11.67 5.91
N GLU A 14 -5.08 11.16 5.00
CA GLU A 14 -5.54 10.51 3.77
C GLU A 14 -6.39 9.27 4.09
N TYR A 15 -6.01 8.49 5.10
CA TYR A 15 -6.77 7.34 5.56
C TYR A 15 -8.17 7.74 6.05
N PHE A 16 -8.29 8.76 6.90
CA PHE A 16 -9.60 9.24 7.35
C PHE A 16 -10.43 9.88 6.24
N SER A 17 -9.78 10.56 5.28
CA SER A 17 -10.48 11.17 4.13
C SER A 17 -11.10 10.13 3.21
N SER A 18 -10.42 8.99 3.02
CA SER A 18 -10.95 7.87 2.23
C SER A 18 -11.88 6.94 3.03
N ALA A 19 -12.02 7.15 4.35
CA ALA A 19 -12.82 6.30 5.23
C ALA A 19 -14.33 6.54 5.10
N LYS A 20 -15.06 5.46 4.87
CA LYS A 20 -16.52 5.49 4.72
C LYS A 20 -17.28 5.28 6.03
N ASP A 21 -16.69 4.55 6.97
CA ASP A 21 -17.33 4.21 8.23
C ASP A 21 -17.36 5.42 9.17
N ASP A 22 -18.52 5.73 9.73
CA ASP A 22 -18.65 6.83 10.70
C ASP A 22 -18.00 6.51 12.05
N LYS A 23 -17.62 5.25 12.27
CA LYS A 23 -16.91 4.75 13.44
C LYS A 23 -15.76 3.86 13.01
N ILE A 24 -14.54 4.25 13.38
CA ILE A 24 -13.30 3.57 13.05
C ILE A 24 -12.54 3.27 14.33
N GLN A 25 -12.13 2.02 14.52
CA GLN A 25 -11.27 1.61 15.62
C GLN A 25 -9.93 1.15 15.05
N LEU A 26 -8.84 1.78 15.50
CA LEU A 26 -7.49 1.42 15.11
C LEU A 26 -6.64 1.15 16.34
N SER A 27 -5.90 0.05 16.31
CA SER A 27 -4.82 -0.20 17.25
C SER A 27 -3.64 0.75 17.04
N PHE A 28 -2.81 0.89 18.07
CA PHE A 28 -1.60 1.72 17.96
C PHE A 28 -0.69 1.22 16.83
N THR A 29 -0.54 -0.10 16.70
CA THR A 29 0.25 -0.73 15.63
C THR A 29 -0.35 -0.49 14.25
N GLU A 30 -1.67 -0.49 14.11
CA GLU A 30 -2.33 -0.14 12.85
C GLU A 30 -2.13 1.33 12.48
N ILE A 31 -2.19 2.25 13.45
CA ILE A 31 -1.90 3.67 13.23
C ILE A 31 -0.44 3.88 12.81
N GLU A 32 0.51 3.21 13.47
CA GLU A 32 1.91 3.22 13.08
C GLU A 32 2.13 2.62 11.69
N THR A 33 1.40 1.56 11.36
CA THR A 33 1.43 0.97 10.03
C THR A 33 0.85 1.91 8.98
N ILE A 34 -0.20 2.68 9.29
CA ILE A 34 -0.73 3.72 8.41
C ILE A 34 0.30 4.81 8.18
N MET A 35 0.94 5.32 9.25
CA MET A 35 1.93 6.40 9.17
C MET A 35 3.29 5.97 8.58
N GLY A 36 3.65 4.69 8.70
CA GLY A 36 4.95 4.15 8.32
C GLY A 36 6.08 4.42 9.33
N HIS A 37 5.76 4.89 10.54
CA HIS A 37 6.75 5.12 11.59
C HIS A 37 6.12 4.96 12.96
N SER A 38 6.97 4.77 13.96
CA SER A 38 6.52 4.67 15.36
C SER A 38 5.82 5.95 15.82
N LEU A 39 4.74 5.81 16.58
CA LEU A 39 4.11 6.89 17.29
C LEU A 39 5.06 7.41 18.39
N PRO A 40 5.03 8.71 18.73
CA PRO A 40 5.83 9.21 19.85
C PRO A 40 5.37 8.58 21.17
N ASN A 41 6.28 8.35 22.13
CA ASN A 41 5.98 7.78 23.45
C ASN A 41 4.80 8.44 24.17
N SER A 42 4.61 9.75 23.96
CA SER A 42 3.50 10.50 24.54
C SER A 42 2.12 10.03 24.06
N SER A 43 2.00 9.50 22.85
CA SER A 43 0.74 8.94 22.32
C SER A 43 0.27 7.72 23.12
N TYR A 44 1.22 6.89 23.58
CA TYR A 44 0.97 5.65 24.32
C TYR A 44 0.57 5.92 25.76
N LEU A 45 1.19 6.91 26.37
CA LEU A 45 1.08 7.17 27.81
C LEU A 45 0.02 8.22 28.14
N ASN A 46 -0.32 9.10 27.19
CA ASN A 46 -1.12 10.28 27.47
C ASN A 46 -2.34 10.37 26.55
N LYS A 47 -3.53 10.10 27.11
CA LYS A 47 -4.82 10.24 26.42
C LYS A 47 -5.03 11.64 25.82
N SER A 48 -4.42 12.65 26.42
CA SER A 48 -4.49 14.03 25.94
C SER A 48 -3.87 14.20 24.57
N TRP A 49 -2.88 13.38 24.21
CA TRP A 49 -2.25 13.42 22.88
C TRP A 49 -3.29 13.19 21.77
N TRP A 50 -4.25 12.30 21.96
CA TRP A 50 -5.29 11.98 20.96
C TRP A 50 -6.45 12.98 20.91
N LYS A 51 -6.51 13.92 21.85
CA LYS A 51 -7.58 14.92 21.90
C LYS A 51 -7.12 16.21 21.25
N LYS A 52 -8.08 17.05 20.85
CA LYS A 52 -7.80 18.43 20.45
C LYS A 52 -7.23 19.19 21.64
N THR A 53 -5.91 19.32 21.71
CA THR A 53 -5.20 20.08 22.74
C THR A 53 -4.87 21.49 22.25
N LYS A 54 -4.66 22.42 23.19
CA LYS A 54 -4.13 23.75 22.85
C LYS A 54 -2.78 23.61 22.11
N PRO A 55 -2.42 24.54 21.20
CA PRO A 55 -1.18 24.50 20.42
C PRO A 55 0.05 24.22 21.31
N PRO A 56 1.12 23.54 20.81
CA PRO A 56 1.58 23.52 19.41
C PRO A 56 1.32 22.22 18.62
N LEU A 57 0.78 21.17 19.24
CA LEU A 57 0.59 19.87 18.59
C LEU A 57 -0.54 19.93 17.55
N LYS A 58 -0.25 19.60 16.27
CA LYS A 58 -1.21 19.73 15.14
C LYS A 58 -1.63 18.39 14.53
N HIS A 59 -1.15 17.27 15.07
CA HIS A 59 -1.41 15.93 14.52
C HIS A 59 -2.89 15.54 14.56
N TYR A 60 -3.66 16.05 15.53
CA TYR A 60 -5.11 15.80 15.62
C TYR A 60 -5.89 16.30 14.41
N LEU A 61 -5.34 17.24 13.63
CA LEU A 61 -5.95 17.71 12.40
C LEU A 61 -6.15 16.57 11.39
N ALA A 62 -5.33 15.52 11.44
CA ALA A 62 -5.43 14.38 10.54
C ALA A 62 -6.81 13.70 10.57
N TRP A 63 -7.48 13.64 11.72
CA TRP A 63 -8.84 13.08 11.83
C TRP A 63 -9.91 14.16 12.01
N VAL A 64 -9.60 15.26 12.72
CA VAL A 64 -10.57 16.33 12.97
C VAL A 64 -10.97 17.08 11.70
N GLU A 65 -10.03 17.34 10.77
CA GLU A 65 -10.39 17.98 9.50
C GLU A 65 -11.24 17.07 8.60
N GLN A 66 -11.23 15.77 8.87
CA GLN A 66 -12.07 14.78 8.17
C GLN A 66 -13.37 14.47 8.94
N GLY A 67 -13.70 15.27 9.96
CA GLY A 67 -14.95 15.16 10.72
C GLY A 67 -14.95 14.11 11.84
N TYR A 68 -13.84 13.41 12.06
CA TYR A 68 -13.72 12.40 13.12
C TYR A 68 -13.25 13.01 14.45
N TYR A 69 -13.73 12.45 15.54
CA TYR A 69 -13.32 12.79 16.91
C TYR A 69 -13.01 11.52 17.68
N VAL A 70 -12.03 11.61 18.58
CA VAL A 70 -11.65 10.47 19.41
C VAL A 70 -12.65 10.29 20.55
N THR A 71 -13.37 9.18 20.56
CA THR A 71 -14.39 8.86 21.58
C THR A 71 -13.81 7.95 22.67
N THR A 72 -13.09 6.91 22.26
CA THR A 72 -12.50 5.93 23.19
C THR A 72 -11.01 5.81 22.97
N ILE A 73 -10.24 5.79 24.05
CA ILE A 73 -8.80 5.52 24.04
C ILE A 73 -8.55 4.43 25.06
N GLN A 74 -8.11 3.27 24.59
CA GLN A 74 -7.52 2.22 25.40
C GLN A 74 -6.00 2.28 25.19
N PRO A 75 -5.25 2.93 26.11
CA PRO A 75 -3.82 3.12 25.97
C PRO A 75 -3.09 1.80 25.70
N GLY A 76 -2.24 1.78 24.67
CA GLY A 76 -1.50 0.59 24.25
C GLY A 76 -2.30 -0.45 23.48
N TYR A 77 -3.62 -0.28 23.32
CA TYR A 77 -4.47 -1.19 22.55
C TYR A 77 -5.03 -0.50 21.32
N HIS A 78 -6.01 0.39 21.47
CA HIS A 78 -6.71 1.01 20.35
C HIS A 78 -7.31 2.38 20.68
N VAL A 79 -7.53 3.15 19.62
CA VAL A 79 -8.18 4.45 19.59
C VAL A 79 -9.40 4.34 18.67
N THR A 80 -10.55 4.78 19.17
CA THR A 80 -11.80 4.84 18.40
C THR A 80 -12.07 6.27 17.98
N PHE A 81 -12.32 6.45 16.69
CA PHE A 81 -12.62 7.70 16.01
C PHE A 81 -14.06 7.64 15.50
N GLU A 82 -14.89 8.61 15.84
CA GLU A 82 -16.29 8.68 15.41
C GLU A 82 -16.63 10.07 14.87
N LYS A 83 -17.45 10.14 13.82
CA LYS A 83 -18.10 11.38 13.42
C LYS A 83 -19.26 11.70 14.38
N PRO A 84 -19.53 12.96 14.71
CA PRO A 84 -20.68 13.30 15.55
C PRO A 84 -21.97 12.94 14.80
N THR A 85 -22.72 11.97 15.30
CA THR A 85 -24.06 11.69 14.79
C THR A 85 -25.03 12.75 15.28
N ASN A 86 -25.63 13.50 14.35
CA ASN A 86 -26.93 14.11 14.61
C ASN A 86 -27.95 12.96 14.58
N ASN A 87 -28.37 12.48 15.76
CA ASN A 87 -29.29 11.36 15.89
C ASN A 87 -30.63 11.62 15.16
N ASN A 88 -31.04 10.72 14.27
CA ASN A 88 -32.21 9.83 14.46
C ASN A 88 -32.56 9.10 13.15
N ASN A 89 -32.82 7.80 13.29
CA ASN A 89 -33.56 6.90 12.41
C ASN A 89 -33.02 6.73 10.98
N ASP A 90 -32.22 5.69 10.78
CA ASP A 90 -32.43 4.64 9.75
C ASP A 90 -31.28 3.62 9.90
N GLU A 91 -31.39 2.78 10.93
CA GLU A 91 -30.66 1.50 10.97
C GLU A 91 -31.42 0.49 10.10
N LEU A 92 -30.65 -0.35 9.40
CA LEU A 92 -31.03 -1.44 8.51
C LEU A 92 -31.24 -1.06 7.02
N ASP A 93 -30.16 -0.76 6.27
CA ASP A 93 -30.00 -1.22 4.86
C ASP A 93 -28.66 -0.92 4.14
N SER A 94 -27.51 -0.79 4.82
CA SER A 94 -26.27 -0.38 4.12
C SER A 94 -25.00 -1.21 4.39
N LEU A 95 -25.12 -2.46 4.85
CA LEU A 95 -23.96 -3.33 5.12
C LEU A 95 -23.40 -4.07 3.90
N GLU A 96 -23.92 -3.90 2.68
CA GLU A 96 -23.44 -4.67 1.50
C GLU A 96 -22.60 -3.90 0.46
N ASN A 97 -22.19 -2.64 0.70
CA ASN A 97 -21.34 -1.92 -0.25
C ASN A 97 -20.26 -1.01 0.36
N ALA A 98 -19.74 -1.36 1.54
CA ALA A 98 -18.54 -0.73 2.08
C ALA A 98 -17.31 -1.23 1.29
N LYS A 99 -16.96 -0.56 0.17
CA LYS A 99 -15.60 -0.67 -0.40
C LYS A 99 -14.60 -0.38 0.72
N ASN A 100 -13.79 -1.35 1.14
CA ASN A 100 -12.83 -1.16 2.22
C ASN A 100 -11.91 0.02 1.88
N THR A 101 -11.71 0.87 2.87
CA THR A 101 -10.86 2.05 2.75
C THR A 101 -9.40 1.65 2.82
N PHE A 102 -8.60 2.20 1.90
CA PHE A 102 -7.16 1.99 1.86
C PHE A 102 -6.41 3.27 1.48
N ILE A 103 -5.13 3.31 1.81
CA ILE A 103 -4.19 4.34 1.37
C ILE A 103 -2.98 3.71 0.69
N THR A 104 -2.31 4.49 -0.15
CA THR A 104 -1.03 4.10 -0.76
C THR A 104 0.06 5.05 -0.31
N ARG A 105 1.19 4.51 0.14
CA ARG A 105 2.36 5.31 0.53
C ARG A 105 3.67 4.60 0.19
N SER A 106 4.75 5.37 0.11
CA SER A 106 6.11 4.79 0.03
C SER A 106 6.40 3.93 1.27
N ILE A 107 7.20 2.88 1.07
CA ILE A 107 7.62 2.01 2.18
C ILE A 107 8.66 2.68 3.08
N GLU A 108 8.57 2.37 4.38
CA GLU A 108 9.48 2.83 5.42
C GLU A 108 10.26 1.67 6.04
N THR A 109 11.40 1.94 6.68
CA THR A 109 12.26 0.90 7.26
C THR A 109 11.60 0.11 8.38
N ASP A 110 10.60 0.72 9.02
CA ASP A 110 9.81 0.11 10.10
C ASP A 110 8.81 -0.92 9.55
N ASP A 111 8.43 -0.81 8.27
CA ASP A 111 7.55 -1.76 7.59
C ASP A 111 8.20 -3.11 7.29
N ALA A 112 9.50 -3.28 7.58
CA ALA A 112 10.24 -4.48 7.19
C ALA A 112 9.60 -5.80 7.62
N ARG A 113 8.99 -5.83 8.82
CA ARG A 113 8.26 -7.01 9.31
C ARG A 113 6.96 -7.23 8.53
N ASN A 114 6.17 -6.18 8.36
CA ASN A 114 4.90 -6.23 7.64
C ASN A 114 5.10 -6.60 6.17
N LEU A 115 6.15 -6.08 5.52
CA LEU A 115 6.51 -6.46 4.16
C LEU A 115 6.98 -7.92 4.07
N ALA A 116 7.79 -8.40 5.02
CA ALA A 116 8.19 -9.81 5.05
C ALA A 116 6.97 -10.73 5.12
N GLN A 117 6.01 -10.39 6.00
CA GLN A 117 4.76 -11.12 6.15
C GLN A 117 3.89 -11.05 4.88
N LEU A 118 3.76 -9.87 4.25
CA LEU A 118 3.03 -9.74 2.99
C LEU A 118 3.65 -10.63 1.90
N LEU A 119 4.97 -10.60 1.73
CA LEU A 119 5.65 -11.43 0.72
C LEU A 119 5.41 -12.92 0.97
N SER A 120 5.59 -13.39 2.20
CA SER A 120 5.31 -14.79 2.55
C SER A 120 3.84 -15.17 2.35
N THR A 121 2.91 -14.23 2.53
CA THR A 121 1.48 -14.49 2.29
C THR A 121 1.20 -14.58 0.79
N LEU A 122 1.72 -13.65 -0.01
CA LEU A 122 1.56 -13.66 -1.47
C LEU A 122 2.13 -14.94 -2.09
N ASP A 123 3.33 -15.34 -1.69
CA ASP A 123 3.99 -16.56 -2.16
C ASP A 123 3.18 -17.83 -1.76
N ALA A 124 2.32 -17.75 -0.73
CA ALA A 124 1.48 -18.85 -0.27
C ALA A 124 0.05 -18.86 -0.84
N GLU A 125 -0.48 -17.70 -1.25
CA GLU A 125 -1.86 -17.53 -1.73
C GLU A 125 -2.00 -17.77 -3.24
N THR A 126 -0.93 -17.70 -4.01
CA THR A 126 -1.01 -17.79 -5.47
C THR A 126 0.26 -18.34 -6.11
N ASP A 127 0.08 -19.14 -7.16
CA ASP A 127 1.16 -19.64 -8.01
C ASP A 127 1.67 -18.61 -9.03
N PHE A 128 1.07 -17.41 -9.09
CA PHE A 128 1.45 -16.39 -10.06
C PHE A 128 2.66 -15.54 -9.65
N MET A 129 3.22 -15.80 -8.47
CA MET A 129 4.47 -15.19 -8.01
C MET A 129 5.68 -16.04 -8.42
N LEU A 130 6.86 -15.42 -8.46
CA LEU A 130 8.10 -16.12 -8.81
C LEU A 130 8.48 -17.21 -7.78
N TYR A 131 8.10 -16.99 -6.52
CA TYR A 131 8.34 -17.93 -5.43
C TYR A 131 7.00 -18.50 -4.98
N GLY A 132 6.98 -19.81 -4.76
CA GLY A 132 5.88 -20.51 -4.11
C GLY A 132 6.03 -20.54 -2.58
N LYS A 133 5.06 -21.18 -1.94
CA LYS A 133 4.95 -21.28 -0.49
C LYS A 133 6.23 -21.86 0.11
N ASN A 134 6.82 -21.13 1.05
CA ASN A 134 8.05 -21.51 1.77
C ASN A 134 9.31 -21.65 0.88
N GLU A 135 9.28 -21.26 -0.38
CA GLU A 135 10.49 -21.25 -1.24
C GLU A 135 11.38 -20.04 -0.97
N ARG A 136 10.79 -19.00 -0.38
CA ARG A 136 11.48 -17.80 0.05
C ARG A 136 11.30 -17.60 1.56
N ASP A 137 12.40 -17.35 2.25
CA ASP A 137 12.41 -16.91 3.65
C ASP A 137 12.95 -15.48 3.76
N PRO A 138 12.09 -14.46 3.60
CA PRO A 138 12.50 -13.08 3.70
C PRO A 138 12.68 -12.69 5.18
N SER A 139 13.86 -12.96 5.75
CA SER A 139 14.15 -12.49 7.11
C SER A 139 13.92 -10.98 7.24
N VAL A 140 13.32 -10.54 8.35
CA VAL A 140 13.00 -9.12 8.61
C VAL A 140 14.24 -8.23 8.46
N GLN A 141 15.41 -8.73 8.84
CA GLN A 141 16.68 -8.03 8.71
C GLN A 141 17.08 -7.83 7.23
N SER A 142 16.93 -8.87 6.40
CA SER A 142 17.19 -8.80 4.96
C SER A 142 16.23 -7.83 4.27
N VAL A 143 14.94 -7.90 4.60
CA VAL A 143 13.92 -6.97 4.09
C VAL A 143 14.22 -5.53 4.52
N ARG A 144 14.56 -5.30 5.79
CA ARG A 144 14.95 -3.97 6.28
C ARG A 144 16.15 -3.43 5.53
N LYS A 145 17.19 -4.23 5.33
CA LYS A 145 18.36 -3.85 4.54
C LYS A 145 17.99 -3.50 3.09
N LYS A 146 17.09 -4.27 2.48
CA LYS A 146 16.55 -3.97 1.14
C LYS A 146 15.84 -2.62 1.12
N ILE A 147 14.94 -2.35 2.07
CA ILE A 147 14.24 -1.06 2.18
C ILE A 147 15.23 0.10 2.35
N THR A 148 16.21 -0.04 3.26
CA THR A 148 17.25 0.98 3.46
C THR A 148 18.03 1.28 2.18
N ASN A 149 18.36 0.25 1.39
CA ASN A 149 19.06 0.43 0.12
C ASN A 149 18.16 1.07 -0.95
N LEU A 150 16.89 0.68 -1.01
CA LEU A 150 15.91 1.28 -1.92
C LEU A 150 15.76 2.78 -1.67
N ARG A 151 15.67 3.21 -0.41
CA ARG A 151 15.56 4.64 -0.04
C ARG A 151 16.80 5.48 -0.40
N LYS A 152 17.96 4.85 -0.58
CA LYS A 152 19.17 5.52 -1.07
C LYS A 152 19.22 5.62 -2.59
N SER A 153 18.33 4.91 -3.29
CA SER A 153 18.31 4.83 -4.74
C SER A 153 17.22 5.77 -5.28
N SER A 154 17.58 6.61 -6.26
CA SER A 154 16.59 7.36 -7.02
C SER A 154 15.90 6.52 -8.11
N SER A 155 16.40 5.33 -8.42
CA SER A 155 15.93 4.51 -9.53
C SER A 155 15.07 3.33 -9.09
N ASN A 156 14.77 3.18 -7.80
CA ASN A 156 13.96 2.07 -7.29
C ASN A 156 12.98 2.58 -6.23
N SER A 157 11.82 1.95 -6.12
CA SER A 157 10.83 2.27 -5.10
C SER A 157 9.99 1.06 -4.74
N ILE A 158 9.43 1.07 -3.54
CA ILE A 158 8.31 0.20 -3.17
C ILE A 158 7.23 1.10 -2.59
N ILE A 159 6.02 0.97 -3.13
CA ILE A 159 4.81 1.62 -2.64
C ILE A 159 3.92 0.52 -2.09
N VAL A 160 3.35 0.74 -0.91
CA VAL A 160 2.49 -0.22 -0.22
C VAL A 160 1.06 0.31 -0.13
N ALA A 161 0.09 -0.59 -0.14
CA ALA A 161 -1.29 -0.30 0.17
C ALA A 161 -1.60 -0.74 1.60
N VAL A 162 -2.02 0.20 2.44
CA VAL A 162 -2.46 -0.07 3.81
C VAL A 162 -3.99 -0.10 3.82
N VAL A 163 -4.54 -1.26 4.16
CA VAL A 163 -5.98 -1.57 4.17
C VAL A 163 -6.26 -2.14 5.54
N GLU A 164 -7.28 -1.66 6.26
CA GLU A 164 -7.59 -2.19 7.61
C GLU A 164 -6.35 -2.25 8.52
N GLY A 165 -5.52 -1.20 8.49
CA GLY A 165 -4.33 -1.11 9.34
C GLY A 165 -3.18 -2.08 9.04
N GLN A 166 -3.28 -2.91 7.99
CA GLN A 166 -2.24 -3.84 7.56
C GLN A 166 -1.76 -3.53 6.13
N ILE A 167 -0.51 -3.87 5.82
CA ILE A 167 0.03 -3.78 4.46
C ILE A 167 -0.57 -4.94 3.64
N GLY A 168 -1.61 -4.64 2.86
CA GLY A 168 -2.40 -5.61 2.10
C GLY A 168 -1.99 -5.75 0.63
N GLY A 169 -1.09 -4.89 0.15
CA GLY A 169 -0.55 -4.97 -1.19
C GLY A 169 0.70 -4.12 -1.37
N LEU A 170 1.42 -4.36 -2.46
CA LEU A 170 2.64 -3.64 -2.80
C LEU A 170 2.80 -3.52 -4.31
N ILE A 171 3.45 -2.46 -4.75
CA ILE A 171 4.11 -2.40 -6.06
C ILE A 171 5.59 -2.06 -5.85
N SER A 172 6.46 -2.92 -6.37
CA SER A 172 7.89 -2.70 -6.45
C SER A 172 8.24 -2.20 -7.83
N ILE A 173 9.05 -1.14 -7.91
CA ILE A 173 9.52 -0.51 -9.14
C ILE A 173 11.04 -0.60 -9.16
N SER A 174 11.60 -1.16 -10.23
CA SER A 174 13.03 -1.39 -10.37
C SER A 174 13.55 -0.81 -11.68
N GLY A 175 14.19 0.36 -11.59
CA GLY A 175 14.81 1.04 -12.72
C GLY A 175 16.12 0.40 -13.15
N ASN A 176 16.46 0.55 -14.42
CA ASN A 176 17.70 -0.01 -14.96
C ASN A 176 18.90 0.92 -14.75
N LYS A 177 20.07 0.34 -14.42
CA LYS A 177 21.31 1.11 -14.24
C LYS A 177 22.05 1.38 -15.56
N ALA A 178 21.88 0.52 -16.56
CA ALA A 178 22.60 0.62 -17.82
C ALA A 178 22.11 1.84 -18.62
N PRO A 179 23.01 2.72 -19.12
CA PRO A 179 22.62 3.98 -19.79
C PRO A 179 21.57 3.82 -20.89
N ARG A 180 21.69 2.78 -21.73
CA ARG A 180 20.76 2.49 -22.82
C ARG A 180 19.35 2.10 -22.36
N ALA A 181 19.21 1.63 -21.12
CA ALA A 181 17.96 1.14 -20.56
C ALA A 181 17.44 1.99 -19.38
N LYS A 182 18.14 3.07 -19.00
CA LYS A 182 17.76 3.95 -17.87
C LYS A 182 16.34 4.51 -17.97
N HIS A 183 15.81 4.63 -19.18
CA HIS A 183 14.45 5.09 -19.45
C HIS A 183 13.36 4.06 -19.10
N ARG A 184 13.72 2.86 -18.64
CA ARG A 184 12.80 1.75 -18.34
C ARG A 184 12.83 1.39 -16.87
N ALA A 185 11.67 1.00 -16.35
CA ALA A 185 11.56 0.38 -15.04
C ALA A 185 10.64 -0.85 -15.09
N SER A 186 11.09 -1.93 -14.46
CA SER A 186 10.26 -3.12 -14.27
C SER A 186 9.37 -2.95 -13.05
N ILE A 187 8.12 -3.38 -13.12
CA ILE A 187 7.19 -3.37 -11.99
C ILE A 187 6.81 -4.79 -11.56
N TYR A 188 6.59 -4.96 -10.26
CA TYR A 188 6.08 -6.17 -9.65
C TYR A 188 4.96 -5.79 -8.68
N LEU A 189 3.77 -6.32 -8.87
CA LEU A 189 2.55 -5.96 -8.13
C LEU A 189 1.99 -7.21 -7.45
N GLY A 190 1.66 -7.09 -6.17
CA GLY A 190 0.99 -8.14 -5.42
C GLY A 190 -0.05 -7.54 -4.46
N VAL A 191 -1.20 -8.18 -4.37
CA VAL A 191 -2.30 -7.82 -3.45
C VAL A 191 -2.82 -9.10 -2.84
N MET A 192 -2.97 -9.14 -1.51
CA MET A 192 -3.51 -10.32 -0.82
C MET A 192 -4.89 -10.66 -1.37
N GLN A 193 -5.21 -11.95 -1.47
CA GLN A 193 -6.44 -12.44 -2.09
C GLN A 193 -7.69 -11.79 -1.49
N LYS A 194 -7.74 -11.66 -0.15
CA LYS A 194 -8.84 -11.02 0.59
C LYS A 194 -9.07 -9.54 0.25
N PHE A 195 -8.08 -8.87 -0.34
CA PHE A 195 -8.14 -7.45 -0.73
C PHE A 195 -8.20 -7.25 -2.25
N THR A 196 -8.31 -8.33 -3.02
CA THR A 196 -8.51 -8.23 -4.47
C THR A 196 -9.89 -7.67 -4.82
N ASN A 197 -10.07 -7.15 -6.04
CA ASN A 197 -11.31 -6.55 -6.53
C ASN A 197 -11.79 -5.28 -5.79
N GLN A 198 -10.96 -4.71 -4.89
CA GLN A 198 -11.27 -3.47 -4.17
C GLN A 198 -10.62 -2.21 -4.79
N GLY A 199 -9.96 -2.35 -5.96
CA GLY A 199 -9.29 -1.24 -6.66
C GLY A 199 -7.85 -0.94 -6.20
N ILE A 200 -7.33 -1.71 -5.24
CA ILE A 200 -5.97 -1.54 -4.69
C ILE A 200 -4.89 -1.71 -5.78
N GLY A 201 -5.00 -2.75 -6.61
CA GLY A 201 -4.04 -2.98 -7.70
C GLY A 201 -3.97 -1.80 -8.67
N THR A 202 -5.12 -1.24 -9.04
CA THR A 202 -5.19 -0.04 -9.89
C THR A 202 -4.61 1.20 -9.20
N ALA A 203 -4.83 1.38 -7.90
CA ALA A 203 -4.26 2.49 -7.15
C ALA A 203 -2.73 2.39 -7.06
N LEU A 204 -2.20 1.20 -6.78
CA LEU A 204 -0.76 0.95 -6.79
C LEU A 204 -0.14 1.21 -8.17
N LEU A 205 -0.80 0.79 -9.25
CA LEU A 205 -0.36 1.10 -10.62
C LEU A 205 -0.33 2.61 -10.90
N LYS A 206 -1.32 3.38 -10.44
CA LYS A 206 -1.33 4.84 -10.56
C LYS A 206 -0.15 5.47 -9.82
N GLU A 207 0.15 5.02 -8.60
CA GLU A 207 1.30 5.53 -7.87
C GLU A 207 2.63 5.15 -8.53
N ALA A 208 2.73 3.97 -9.14
CA ALA A 208 3.91 3.60 -9.92
C ALA A 208 4.09 4.45 -11.17
N GLU A 209 3.02 4.81 -11.86
CA GLU A 209 3.07 5.73 -13.01
C GLU A 209 3.48 7.15 -12.58
N LYS A 210 2.90 7.68 -11.50
CA LYS A 210 3.34 8.98 -10.92
C LYS A 210 4.82 8.97 -10.57
N TRP A 211 5.28 7.89 -9.92
CA TRP A 211 6.68 7.73 -9.59
C TRP A 211 7.56 7.68 -10.84
N ALA A 212 7.13 6.94 -11.87
CA ALA A 212 7.85 6.79 -13.13
C ALA A 212 8.02 8.14 -13.85
N ILE A 213 6.94 8.91 -14.01
CA ILE A 213 6.96 10.25 -14.62
C ILE A 213 7.90 11.17 -13.84
N SER A 214 7.81 11.18 -12.50
CA SER A 214 8.66 12.02 -11.65
C SER A 214 10.15 11.66 -11.72
N ASN A 215 10.48 10.46 -12.20
CA ASN A 215 11.86 9.96 -12.37
C ASN A 215 12.27 9.80 -13.84
N THR A 216 11.56 10.46 -14.77
CA THR A 216 11.92 10.47 -16.20
C THR A 216 11.93 9.05 -16.82
N ILE A 217 11.14 8.14 -16.27
CA ILE A 217 10.94 6.80 -16.82
C ILE A 217 9.89 6.90 -17.92
N GLN A 218 10.26 6.43 -19.12
CA GLN A 218 9.43 6.50 -20.32
C GLN A 218 8.70 5.18 -20.59
N ARG A 219 9.08 4.10 -19.89
CA ARG A 219 8.52 2.77 -20.09
C ARG A 219 8.44 1.99 -18.79
N LEU A 220 7.23 1.56 -18.44
CA LEU A 220 7.01 0.54 -17.41
C LEU A 220 6.85 -0.83 -18.08
N GLU A 221 7.48 -1.86 -17.53
CA GLU A 221 7.43 -3.22 -18.08
C GLU A 221 7.24 -4.26 -16.98
N LEU A 222 6.61 -5.39 -17.33
CA LEU A 222 6.34 -6.50 -16.43
C LEU A 222 6.29 -7.83 -17.19
N SER A 223 6.39 -8.93 -16.47
CA SER A 223 5.94 -10.25 -16.94
C SER A 223 4.75 -10.71 -16.10
N VAL A 224 3.86 -11.50 -16.71
CA VAL A 224 2.69 -12.07 -16.05
C VAL A 224 2.42 -13.47 -16.60
N CYS A 225 2.06 -14.42 -15.73
CA CYS A 225 1.66 -15.77 -16.15
C CYS A 225 0.50 -15.68 -17.14
N LYS A 226 0.58 -16.42 -18.25
CA LYS A 226 -0.40 -16.36 -19.34
C LYS A 226 -1.79 -16.81 -18.89
N SER A 227 -1.86 -17.71 -17.90
CA SER A 227 -3.11 -18.15 -17.26
C SER A 227 -3.73 -17.11 -16.31
N ASN A 228 -3.01 -16.07 -15.90
CA ASN A 228 -3.52 -15.03 -14.98
C ASN A 228 -4.37 -13.97 -15.71
N ALA A 229 -5.53 -14.40 -16.21
CA ALA A 229 -6.46 -13.56 -16.97
C ALA A 229 -6.92 -12.31 -16.20
N ILE A 230 -7.02 -12.39 -14.87
CA ILE A 230 -7.42 -11.28 -14.00
C ILE A 230 -6.38 -10.15 -14.07
N ALA A 231 -5.09 -10.48 -13.85
CA ALA A 231 -4.02 -9.50 -13.90
C ALA A 231 -3.85 -8.94 -15.32
N ILE A 232 -3.90 -9.80 -16.35
CA ILE A 232 -3.80 -9.38 -17.77
C ILE A 232 -4.90 -8.37 -18.11
N ASN A 233 -6.15 -8.63 -17.72
CA ASN A 233 -7.26 -7.70 -17.97
C ASN A 233 -7.07 -6.36 -17.23
N MET A 234 -6.58 -6.41 -15.98
CA MET A 234 -6.25 -5.19 -15.23
C MET A 234 -5.16 -4.38 -15.93
N TYR A 235 -4.07 -5.01 -16.37
CA TYR A 235 -2.97 -4.35 -17.06
C TYR A 235 -3.43 -3.75 -18.41
N ASN A 236 -4.20 -4.50 -19.20
CA ASN A 236 -4.78 -4.00 -20.46
C ASN A 236 -5.66 -2.77 -20.23
N LYS A 237 -6.56 -2.80 -19.23
CA LYS A 237 -7.40 -1.65 -18.85
C LYS A 237 -6.59 -0.45 -18.39
N PHE A 238 -5.40 -0.69 -17.82
CA PHE A 238 -4.49 0.36 -17.39
C PHE A 238 -3.57 0.88 -18.52
N GLY A 239 -3.68 0.33 -19.72
CA GLY A 239 -2.95 0.76 -20.92
C GLY A 239 -1.64 0.04 -21.17
N PHE A 240 -1.41 -1.11 -20.53
CA PHE A 240 -0.30 -2.00 -20.92
C PHE A 240 -0.68 -2.80 -22.17
N THR A 241 0.31 -3.11 -23.00
CA THR A 241 0.19 -3.94 -24.20
C THR A 241 1.16 -5.11 -24.14
N ILE A 242 0.83 -6.23 -24.78
CA ILE A 242 1.70 -7.40 -24.87
C ILE A 242 2.83 -7.12 -25.86
N ASP A 243 4.07 -7.28 -25.43
CA ASP A 243 5.27 -7.19 -26.29
C ASP A 243 5.70 -8.56 -26.83
N GLY A 244 5.35 -9.64 -26.14
CA GLY A 244 5.70 -10.98 -26.54
C GLY A 244 5.39 -12.04 -25.48
N GLU A 245 5.72 -13.28 -25.80
CA GLU A 245 5.49 -14.45 -24.96
C GLU A 245 6.80 -15.20 -24.72
N ARG A 246 7.06 -15.54 -23.46
CA ARG A 246 8.15 -16.40 -23.02
C ARG A 246 7.56 -17.77 -22.71
N ARG A 247 7.77 -18.72 -23.63
CA ARG A 247 7.28 -20.10 -23.49
C ARG A 247 8.03 -20.86 -22.40
N GLN A 248 7.32 -21.71 -21.67
CA GLN A 248 7.86 -22.55 -20.59
C GLN A 248 8.73 -21.75 -19.62
N SER A 249 8.26 -20.56 -19.27
CA SER A 249 9.00 -19.58 -18.51
C SER A 249 9.19 -20.00 -17.06
N LEU A 250 8.12 -20.53 -16.49
CA LEU A 250 8.04 -20.99 -15.11
C LEU A 250 7.69 -22.48 -15.10
N LYS A 251 8.06 -23.14 -14.01
CA LYS A 251 7.64 -24.50 -13.71
C LYS A 251 6.91 -24.47 -12.38
N ILE A 252 5.59 -24.65 -12.41
CA ILE A 252 4.67 -24.54 -11.28
C ILE A 252 4.01 -25.90 -11.12
N ASN A 253 4.12 -26.52 -9.93
CA ASN A 253 3.53 -27.84 -9.66
C ASN A 253 3.87 -28.90 -10.74
N ASP A 254 5.12 -28.90 -11.20
CA ASP A 254 5.66 -29.72 -12.29
C ASP A 254 5.14 -29.45 -13.72
N GLU A 255 4.24 -28.49 -13.89
CA GLU A 255 3.73 -28.05 -15.19
C GLU A 255 4.45 -26.78 -15.66
N PHE A 256 4.67 -26.67 -16.98
CA PHE A 256 5.28 -25.48 -17.55
C PHE A 256 4.22 -24.40 -17.78
N GLU A 257 4.53 -23.18 -17.33
CA GLU A 257 3.69 -22.01 -17.51
C GLU A 257 4.42 -20.97 -18.37
N ASP A 258 3.70 -20.43 -19.35
CA ASP A 258 4.17 -19.35 -20.20
C ASP A 258 4.00 -18.00 -19.49
N GLU A 259 4.89 -17.05 -19.76
CA GLU A 259 4.71 -15.65 -19.32
C GLU A 259 4.54 -14.72 -20.52
N LEU A 260 3.64 -13.74 -20.37
CA LEU A 260 3.51 -12.63 -21.29
C LEU A 260 4.37 -11.46 -20.79
N TYR A 261 5.20 -10.91 -21.68
CA TYR A 261 5.81 -9.61 -21.44
C TYR A 261 4.82 -8.52 -21.80
N MET A 262 4.59 -7.60 -20.89
CA MET A 262 3.73 -6.45 -21.12
C MET A 262 4.45 -5.16 -20.79
N SER A 263 4.09 -4.08 -21.50
CA SER A 263 4.63 -2.76 -21.22
C SER A 263 3.63 -1.65 -21.45
N LYS A 264 3.88 -0.51 -20.79
CA LYS A 264 3.20 0.75 -21.02
C LYS A 264 4.24 1.82 -21.30
N LEU A 265 4.09 2.47 -22.46
CA LEU A 265 4.85 3.68 -22.78
C LEU A 265 4.20 4.87 -22.07
N LEU A 266 5.02 5.71 -21.45
CA LEU A 266 4.58 6.89 -20.72
C LEU A 266 4.88 8.12 -21.57
N ASN A 267 3.85 8.93 -21.80
CA ASN A 267 4.02 10.24 -22.42
C ASN A 267 4.50 11.21 -21.34
N MET A 268 5.63 11.84 -21.58
CA MET A 268 6.27 12.79 -20.66
C MET A 268 5.85 14.22 -20.93
#